data_AF-A0A833RP08-F1
#
_entry.id   AF-A0A833RP08-F1
#
_cell.length_a   1.000
_cell.length_b   1.000
_cell.length_c   1.000
_cell.angle_alpha   90.00
_cell.angle_beta   90.00
_cell.angle_gamma   90.00
#
_symmetry.space_group_name_H-M   'P 1'
#
loop_
_entity.id
_entity.type
_entity.pdbx_description
1 polymer ?
#
loop_
_entity_poly.entity_id
_entity_poly.type
_entity_poly.pdbx_seq_one_letter_code
_entity_poly.pdbx_strand_id
1 'polypeptide(L)'
;MCIYNIFALFICENYNFTIIKNKHYSITFSVNLLCKIAGNIALHFNARLDRGYVVRNSKFKGCWEEEETCSPVGHTAFRRNSYVHILIFCTANEYQVAVNGEHFCAFAYRMPLEDVMCLEINGSLEDVRFKQFELFVYPDPKLCRPSNILSLKIDRPLVEFLVGIFQIISLSILFIQRFIIIKYLMLQLRRKKEMRNNLFLYLTTGFM
;
A
#
# COMPACT_ATOMS: atom_id res chain seq x y z
N MET A 1 -11.10 -7.63 -15.95
CA MET A 1 -10.31 -7.92 -14.74
C MET A 1 -8.85 -7.81 -15.14
N CYS A 2 -8.14 -6.86 -14.54
CA CYS A 2 -6.72 -6.62 -14.80
C CYS A 2 -5.95 -6.93 -13.52
N ILE A 3 -4.99 -7.86 -13.59
CA ILE A 3 -4.12 -8.22 -12.47
C ILE A 3 -2.73 -7.67 -12.78
N TYR A 4 -2.16 -6.94 -11.82
CA TYR A 4 -0.81 -6.42 -11.88
C TYR A 4 0.00 -7.06 -10.74
N ASN A 5 1.09 -7.73 -11.10
CA ASN A 5 1.98 -8.35 -10.12
C ASN A 5 2.79 -7.27 -9.40
N ILE A 6 2.71 -7.22 -8.06
CA ILE A 6 3.50 -6.32 -7.22
C ILE A 6 4.74 -7.10 -6.75
N PHE A 7 5.67 -7.38 -7.66
CA PHE A 7 6.95 -7.98 -7.28
C PHE A 7 7.90 -6.92 -6.72
N ALA A 8 7.87 -6.72 -5.40
CA ALA A 8 9.02 -6.58 -4.49
C ALA A 8 8.61 -5.77 -3.25
N LEU A 9 8.67 -6.46 -2.12
CA LEU A 9 8.35 -5.97 -0.79
C LEU A 9 9.68 -5.72 -0.06
N PHE A 10 10.01 -4.46 0.22
CA PHE A 10 10.69 -4.10 1.46
C PHE A 10 9.98 -2.89 2.07
N ILE A 11 9.86 -2.96 3.39
CA ILE A 11 8.99 -2.18 4.26
C ILE A 11 9.27 -0.67 4.10
N CYS A 12 8.19 0.12 4.02
CA CYS A 12 8.08 1.60 3.85
C CYS A 12 7.98 2.18 2.42
N GLU A 13 7.64 1.40 1.39
CA GLU A 13 7.40 1.97 0.07
C GLU A 13 5.91 2.10 -0.25
N ASN A 14 5.48 3.36 -0.42
CA ASN A 14 4.09 3.75 -0.62
C ASN A 14 3.58 3.40 -2.02
N TYR A 15 2.29 3.07 -2.15
CA TYR A 15 1.67 2.80 -3.44
C TYR A 15 0.78 3.95 -3.86
N ASN A 16 0.98 4.47 -5.07
CA ASN A 16 0.16 5.55 -5.62
C ASN A 16 -0.46 5.09 -6.92
N PHE A 17 -1.69 4.63 -6.85
CA PHE A 17 -2.41 4.20 -8.04
C PHE A 17 -3.06 5.43 -8.71
N THR A 18 -3.03 5.51 -10.04
CA THR A 18 -3.68 6.59 -10.77
C THR A 18 -4.54 5.98 -11.84
N ILE A 19 -5.74 5.55 -11.49
CA ILE A 19 -6.62 4.94 -12.47
C ILE A 19 -8.08 5.14 -12.14
N ILE A 20 -8.81 5.61 -13.15
CA ILE A 20 -10.01 4.98 -13.73
C ILE A 20 -10.67 6.06 -14.57
N LYS A 21 -10.82 5.86 -15.89
CA LYS A 21 -11.96 6.47 -16.58
C LYS A 21 -13.17 5.58 -16.31
N ASN A 22 -14.14 6.13 -15.60
CA ASN A 22 -15.32 5.38 -15.24
C ASN A 22 -16.26 5.28 -16.46
N LYS A 23 -16.62 4.07 -16.89
CA LYS A 23 -17.55 3.91 -18.04
C LYS A 23 -18.92 4.47 -17.67
N HIS A 24 -19.63 5.06 -18.64
CA HIS A 24 -20.93 5.72 -18.40
C HIS A 24 -21.93 4.85 -17.61
N TYR A 25 -21.93 3.54 -17.86
CA TYR A 25 -22.84 2.55 -17.27
C TYR A 25 -22.23 1.73 -16.13
N SER A 26 -21.00 2.02 -15.68
CA SER A 26 -20.42 1.28 -14.55
C SER A 26 -21.23 1.53 -13.28
N ILE A 27 -21.62 0.46 -12.60
CA ILE A 27 -22.35 0.52 -11.33
C ILE A 27 -21.37 0.43 -10.17
N THR A 28 -20.35 -0.42 -10.31
CA THR A 28 -19.34 -0.66 -9.29
C THR A 28 -17.97 -0.92 -9.90
N PHE A 29 -16.93 -0.67 -9.13
CA PHE A 29 -15.59 -1.18 -9.40
C PHE A 29 -14.89 -1.52 -8.09
N SER A 30 -13.90 -2.41 -8.16
CA SER A 30 -13.09 -2.75 -7.00
C SER A 30 -11.60 -2.71 -7.28
N VAL A 31 -10.84 -2.28 -6.28
CA VAL A 31 -9.39 -2.33 -6.20
C VAL A 31 -9.02 -3.27 -5.05
N ASN A 32 -8.31 -4.34 -5.35
CA ASN A 32 -8.02 -5.43 -4.44
C ASN A 32 -6.51 -5.58 -4.24
N LEU A 33 -6.07 -5.60 -2.98
CA LEU A 33 -4.72 -6.01 -2.61
C LEU A 33 -4.75 -7.49 -2.23
N LEU A 34 -4.30 -8.34 -3.14
CA LEU A 34 -4.28 -9.79 -2.97
C LEU A 34 -3.05 -10.23 -2.17
N CYS A 35 -3.23 -11.24 -1.32
CA CYS A 35 -2.12 -11.82 -0.58
C CYS A 35 -1.43 -12.96 -1.33
N LYS A 36 -0.25 -13.35 -0.85
CA LYS A 36 0.51 -14.53 -1.29
C LYS A 36 -0.31 -15.83 -1.23
N ILE A 37 -1.12 -15.97 -0.18
CA ILE A 37 -2.01 -17.12 -0.02
C ILE A 37 -3.27 -16.88 -0.86
N ALA A 38 -3.54 -17.79 -1.79
CA ALA A 38 -4.73 -17.73 -2.62
C ALA A 38 -6.01 -17.70 -1.78
N GLY A 39 -6.97 -16.87 -2.21
CA GLY A 39 -8.24 -16.67 -1.51
C GLY A 39 -8.19 -15.62 -0.40
N ASN A 40 -7.02 -15.06 -0.09
CA ASN A 40 -6.87 -13.95 0.84
C ASN A 40 -6.78 -12.60 0.10
N ILE A 41 -7.52 -11.61 0.60
CA ILE A 41 -7.52 -10.21 0.13
C ILE A 41 -7.27 -9.31 1.34
N ALA A 42 -6.10 -8.68 1.41
CA ALA A 42 -5.74 -7.78 2.49
C ALA A 42 -6.65 -6.54 2.55
N LEU A 43 -6.92 -5.95 1.39
CA LEU A 43 -7.82 -4.81 1.23
C LEU A 43 -8.68 -5.01 -0.02
N HIS A 44 -9.99 -5.02 0.17
CA HIS A 44 -10.99 -4.91 -0.88
C HIS A 44 -11.60 -3.52 -0.81
N PHE A 45 -11.25 -2.64 -1.74
CA PHE A 45 -11.83 -1.31 -1.87
C PHE A 45 -12.87 -1.34 -3.00
N ASN A 46 -14.15 -1.21 -2.67
CA ASN A 46 -15.26 -1.38 -3.61
C ASN A 46 -16.14 -0.14 -3.66
N ALA A 47 -16.00 0.63 -4.74
CA ALA A 47 -16.82 1.80 -4.98
C ALA A 47 -18.16 1.41 -5.59
N ARG A 48 -19.25 1.65 -4.85
CA ARG A 48 -20.64 1.45 -5.30
C ARG A 48 -21.21 2.78 -5.77
N LEU A 49 -21.03 3.07 -7.06
CA LEU A 49 -21.28 4.38 -7.68
C LEU A 49 -22.76 4.74 -7.76
N ASP A 50 -23.61 3.72 -7.88
CA ASP A 50 -25.07 3.83 -7.84
C ASP A 50 -25.60 4.23 -6.45
N ARG A 51 -24.89 3.82 -5.39
CA ARG A 51 -25.29 4.10 -4.00
C ARG A 51 -24.52 5.24 -3.35
N GLY A 52 -23.43 5.69 -3.96
CA GLY A 52 -22.64 6.84 -3.49
C GLY A 52 -21.78 6.55 -2.26
N TYR A 53 -21.38 5.29 -2.04
CA TYR A 53 -20.47 4.93 -0.95
C TYR A 53 -19.45 3.88 -1.39
N VAL A 54 -18.41 3.74 -0.59
CA VAL A 54 -17.35 2.75 -0.75
C VAL A 54 -17.42 1.75 0.40
N VAL A 55 -17.29 0.47 0.06
CA VAL A 55 -17.07 -0.62 1.01
C VAL A 55 -15.59 -0.96 1.07
N ARG A 56 -15.08 -1.15 2.28
CA ARG A 56 -13.74 -1.67 2.56
C ARG A 56 -13.88 -2.94 3.38
N ASN A 57 -13.14 -3.98 3.02
CA ASN A 57 -13.16 -5.23 3.74
C ASN A 57 -11.87 -6.01 3.51
N SER A 58 -11.68 -7.09 4.25
CA SER A 58 -10.68 -8.12 4.01
C SER A 58 -11.38 -9.45 3.72
N LYS A 59 -10.70 -10.32 2.97
CA LYS A 59 -11.14 -11.70 2.74
C LYS A 59 -10.09 -12.63 3.30
N PHE A 60 -10.45 -13.47 4.26
CA PHE A 60 -9.54 -14.42 4.88
C PHE A 60 -10.03 -15.85 4.64
N LYS A 61 -9.17 -16.69 4.07
CA LYS A 61 -9.45 -18.08 3.68
C LYS A 61 -10.74 -18.22 2.85
N GLY A 62 -10.97 -17.28 1.95
CA GLY A 62 -12.16 -17.27 1.10
C GLY A 62 -13.43 -16.69 1.74
N CYS A 63 -13.39 -16.31 3.03
CA CYS A 63 -14.53 -15.70 3.74
C CYS A 63 -14.34 -14.19 3.88
N TRP A 64 -15.40 -13.43 3.62
CA TRP A 64 -15.41 -11.99 3.89
C TRP A 64 -15.50 -11.71 5.39
N GLU A 65 -14.77 -10.70 5.85
CA GLU A 65 -14.85 -10.22 7.22
C GLU A 65 -15.89 -9.10 7.36
N GLU A 66 -15.83 -8.33 8.45
CA GLU A 66 -16.76 -7.23 8.70
C GLU A 66 -16.55 -6.06 7.71
N GLU A 67 -17.63 -5.60 7.07
CA GLU A 67 -17.57 -4.48 6.13
C GLU A 67 -17.42 -3.14 6.85
N GLU A 68 -16.52 -2.29 6.35
CA GLU A 68 -16.43 -0.88 6.72
C GLU A 68 -16.91 0.00 5.58
N THR A 69 -17.88 0.87 5.84
CA THR A 69 -18.42 1.77 4.81
C THR A 69 -17.94 3.19 5.00
N CYS A 70 -17.79 3.93 3.91
CA CYS A 70 -17.55 5.38 3.95
C CYS A 70 -18.20 6.03 2.74
N SER A 71 -18.74 7.22 2.94
CA SER A 71 -19.29 8.06 1.87
C SER A 71 -18.37 9.27 1.69
N PRO A 72 -18.16 9.72 0.43
CA PRO A 72 -17.43 10.95 0.21
C PRO A 72 -18.13 12.15 0.86
N VAL A 73 -17.35 13.08 1.42
CA VAL A 73 -17.86 14.39 1.82
C VAL A 73 -18.13 15.18 0.55
N GLY A 74 -19.38 15.15 0.08
CA GLY A 74 -19.81 15.77 -1.18
C GLY A 74 -19.89 14.77 -2.36
N HIS A 75 -20.80 15.01 -3.30
CA HIS A 75 -21.11 14.07 -4.41
C HIS A 75 -20.04 13.99 -5.52
N THR A 76 -18.76 14.24 -5.24
CA THR A 76 -17.76 14.56 -6.27
C THR A 76 -16.65 13.54 -6.46
N ALA A 77 -16.39 12.65 -5.49
CA ALA A 77 -15.22 11.76 -5.55
C ALA A 77 -15.26 10.77 -6.73
N PHE A 78 -16.43 10.22 -7.04
CA PHE A 78 -16.61 9.26 -8.13
C PHE A 78 -17.71 9.70 -9.10
N ARG A 79 -17.32 10.50 -10.10
CA ARG A 79 -18.22 10.86 -11.20
C ARG A 79 -18.13 9.83 -12.33
N ARG A 80 -19.25 9.58 -13.00
CA ARG A 80 -19.28 8.75 -14.22
C ARG A 80 -18.61 9.51 -15.35
N ASN A 81 -17.94 8.80 -16.25
CA ASN A 81 -17.23 9.38 -17.40
C ASN A 81 -16.14 10.41 -17.03
N SER A 82 -15.59 10.34 -15.83
CA SER A 82 -14.43 11.12 -15.42
C SER A 82 -13.27 10.20 -15.05
N TYR A 83 -12.06 10.77 -15.09
CA TYR A 83 -10.92 10.15 -14.44
C TYR A 83 -11.07 10.23 -12.91
N VAL A 84 -10.66 9.18 -12.21
CA VAL A 84 -10.48 9.19 -10.76
C VAL A 84 -9.07 8.70 -10.42
N HIS A 85 -8.46 9.35 -9.43
CA HIS A 85 -7.13 9.01 -8.93
C HIS A 85 -7.29 8.39 -7.54
N ILE A 86 -6.70 7.22 -7.29
CA ILE A 86 -6.87 6.48 -6.03
C ILE A 86 -5.51 6.17 -5.41
N LEU A 87 -5.22 6.81 -4.28
CA LEU A 87 -3.95 6.68 -3.57
C LEU A 87 -4.01 5.59 -2.51
N ILE A 88 -3.18 4.56 -2.67
CA ILE A 88 -2.79 3.43 -1.80
C ILE A 88 -1.75 3.67 -0.70
N PHE A 89 -1.91 4.57 0.27
CA PHE A 89 -0.80 4.86 1.20
C PHE A 89 -0.70 3.85 2.35
N CYS A 90 0.47 3.24 2.55
CA CYS A 90 0.69 2.27 3.61
C CYS A 90 1.39 2.96 4.79
N THR A 91 0.69 3.08 5.92
CA THR A 91 1.29 3.59 7.17
C THR A 91 1.82 2.44 8.02
N ALA A 92 2.24 2.73 9.26
CA ALA A 92 2.62 1.71 10.21
C ALA A 92 1.45 0.79 10.63
N ASN A 93 0.21 1.29 10.61
CA ASN A 93 -0.94 0.60 11.23
C ASN A 93 -2.14 0.38 10.28
N GLU A 94 -2.21 1.13 9.19
CA GLU A 94 -3.39 1.18 8.32
C GLU A 94 -3.05 1.57 6.87
N TYR A 95 -3.96 1.23 5.96
CA TYR A 95 -4.02 1.82 4.63
C TYR A 95 -4.75 3.16 4.69
N GLN A 96 -4.10 4.24 4.27
CA GLN A 96 -4.75 5.52 4.04
C GLN A 96 -5.06 5.69 2.56
N VAL A 97 -6.33 5.96 2.25
CA VAL A 97 -6.83 6.08 0.88
C VAL A 97 -7.16 7.53 0.57
N ALA A 98 -6.55 8.08 -0.47
CA ALA A 98 -6.93 9.39 -1.00
C ALA A 98 -7.61 9.22 -2.37
N VAL A 99 -8.62 10.04 -2.65
CA VAL A 99 -9.33 10.05 -3.93
C VAL A 99 -9.25 11.45 -4.51
N ASN A 100 -8.75 11.58 -5.74
CA ASN A 100 -8.53 12.87 -6.41
C ASN A 100 -7.70 13.88 -5.58
N GLY A 101 -6.78 13.37 -4.77
CA GLY A 101 -5.78 14.18 -4.07
C GLY A 101 -6.22 14.64 -2.69
N GLU A 102 -7.43 14.25 -2.29
CA GLU A 102 -7.99 14.50 -0.96
C GLU A 102 -8.06 13.19 -0.18
N HIS A 103 -7.74 13.26 1.12
CA HIS A 103 -7.93 12.11 1.99
C HIS A 103 -9.40 11.69 1.97
N PHE A 104 -9.63 10.40 1.74
CA PHE A 104 -10.97 9.85 1.60
C PHE A 104 -11.32 8.97 2.79
N CYS A 105 -10.45 8.03 3.15
CA CYS A 105 -10.71 7.12 4.26
C CYS A 105 -9.44 6.37 4.70
N ALA A 106 -9.49 5.69 5.86
CA ALA A 106 -8.43 4.79 6.34
C ALA A 106 -8.99 3.40 6.68
N PHE A 107 -8.19 2.34 6.50
CA PHE A 107 -8.56 0.96 6.79
C PHE A 107 -7.43 0.25 7.54
N ALA A 108 -7.68 -0.17 8.78
CA ALA A 108 -6.69 -0.81 9.62
C ALA A 108 -6.22 -2.16 9.03
N TYR A 109 -4.95 -2.50 9.23
CA TYR A 109 -4.43 -3.78 8.78
C TYR A 109 -5.10 -4.94 9.53
N ARG A 110 -5.82 -5.80 8.79
CA ARG A 110 -6.35 -7.07 9.31
C ARG A 110 -5.44 -8.26 9.01
N MET A 111 -4.49 -8.06 8.09
CA MET A 111 -3.45 -9.02 7.72
C MET A 111 -2.09 -8.32 7.63
N PRO A 112 -0.99 -9.06 7.80
CA PRO A 112 0.36 -8.50 7.67
C PRO A 112 0.55 -7.85 6.30
N LEU A 113 1.10 -6.64 6.27
CA LEU A 113 1.38 -5.93 5.02
C LEU A 113 2.35 -6.72 4.14
N GLU A 114 3.24 -7.50 4.77
CA GLU A 114 4.22 -8.35 4.10
C GLU A 114 3.60 -9.47 3.27
N ASP A 115 2.32 -9.78 3.49
CA ASP A 115 1.60 -10.81 2.74
C ASP A 115 1.00 -10.28 1.43
N VAL A 116 0.90 -8.96 1.24
CA VAL A 116 0.39 -8.36 0.00
C VAL A 116 1.35 -8.62 -1.16
N MET A 117 0.82 -9.08 -2.29
CA MET A 117 1.61 -9.54 -3.45
C MET A 117 1.10 -9.00 -4.79
N CYS A 118 -0.20 -8.82 -4.96
CA CYS A 118 -0.76 -8.42 -6.25
C CYS A 118 -1.84 -7.35 -6.10
N LEU A 119 -1.95 -6.51 -7.12
CA LEU A 119 -3.07 -5.60 -7.30
C LEU A 119 -4.03 -6.21 -8.32
N GLU A 120 -5.29 -6.31 -7.97
CA GLU A 120 -6.35 -6.70 -8.90
C GLU A 120 -7.38 -5.59 -9.00
N ILE A 121 -7.76 -5.26 -10.23
CA ILE A 121 -8.80 -4.27 -10.52
C ILE A 121 -9.93 -4.94 -11.30
N ASN A 122 -11.14 -4.83 -10.74
CA ASN A 122 -12.38 -5.37 -11.31
C ASN A 122 -13.41 -4.26 -11.54
N GLY A 123 -14.36 -4.51 -12.43
CA GLY A 123 -15.40 -3.55 -12.82
C GLY A 123 -15.25 -3.06 -14.26
N SER A 124 -16.22 -2.26 -14.72
CA SER A 124 -16.23 -1.68 -16.07
C SER A 124 -15.45 -0.37 -16.12
N LEU A 125 -14.12 -0.49 -16.15
CA LEU A 125 -13.18 0.63 -16.15
C LEU A 125 -12.42 0.67 -17.48
N GLU A 126 -12.13 1.87 -17.98
CA GLU A 126 -11.31 2.10 -19.17
C GLU A 126 -9.98 2.78 -18.80
N ASP A 127 -8.94 2.56 -19.62
CA ASP A 127 -7.62 3.22 -19.51
C ASP A 127 -6.94 3.00 -18.15
N VAL A 128 -6.65 1.72 -17.85
CA VAL A 128 -6.15 1.33 -16.52
C VAL A 128 -4.62 1.47 -16.41
N ARG A 129 -4.12 2.50 -15.70
CA ARG A 129 -2.68 2.85 -15.50
C ARG A 129 -2.14 2.82 -14.06
N PHE A 130 -1.48 1.75 -13.63
CA PHE A 130 -0.91 1.72 -12.27
C PHE A 130 0.52 2.28 -12.23
N LYS A 131 0.92 2.82 -11.07
CA LYS A 131 2.30 3.21 -10.79
C LYS A 131 2.62 2.88 -9.33
N GLN A 132 3.85 2.45 -9.06
CA GLN A 132 4.40 2.33 -7.72
C GLN A 132 5.54 3.34 -7.58
N PHE A 133 5.57 4.09 -6.48
CA PHE A 133 6.65 5.04 -6.19
C PHE A 133 6.65 5.46 -4.73
N GLU A 134 7.84 5.74 -4.20
CA GLU A 134 8.01 6.28 -2.85
C GLU A 134 7.32 7.64 -2.69
N LEU A 135 6.47 7.74 -1.67
CA LEU A 135 5.77 8.97 -1.30
C LEU A 135 6.24 9.44 0.07
N PHE A 136 6.61 10.71 0.18
CA PHE A 136 7.06 11.31 1.45
C PHE A 136 5.99 12.18 2.12
N VAL A 137 4.92 12.54 1.41
CA VAL A 137 3.85 13.42 1.90
C VAL A 137 2.51 12.84 1.48
N TYR A 138 1.59 12.70 2.44
CA TYR A 138 0.25 12.18 2.21
C TYR A 138 -0.83 13.15 2.75
N PRO A 139 -1.94 13.38 2.01
CA PRO A 139 -2.08 13.14 0.57
C PRO A 139 -1.20 14.11 -0.23
N ASP A 140 -0.58 13.69 -1.33
CA ASP A 140 0.18 14.61 -2.19
C ASP A 140 -0.76 15.32 -3.19
N PRO A 141 -1.00 16.63 -3.06
CA PRO A 141 -1.91 17.37 -3.93
C PRO A 141 -1.42 17.46 -5.37
N LYS A 142 -0.12 17.23 -5.61
CA LYS A 142 0.49 17.35 -6.95
C LYS A 142 0.16 16.17 -7.85
N LEU A 143 -0.27 15.04 -7.28
CA LEU A 143 -0.61 13.83 -8.03
C LEU A 143 -1.92 13.93 -8.82
N CYS A 144 -2.77 14.89 -8.47
CA CYS A 144 -4.10 15.04 -9.07
C CYS A 144 -4.21 16.23 -10.04
N ARG A 145 -3.09 16.91 -10.32
CA ARG A 145 -3.04 17.91 -11.38
C ARG A 145 -2.61 17.22 -12.67
N PRO A 146 -3.45 17.13 -13.71
CA PRO A 146 -2.94 16.82 -15.04
C PRO A 146 -1.92 17.90 -15.37
N SER A 147 -0.67 17.51 -15.55
CA SER A 147 0.36 18.42 -16.04
C SER A 147 -0.02 18.84 -17.46
N ASN A 148 -0.71 19.96 -17.61
CA ASN A 148 -0.92 20.63 -18.90
C ASN A 148 0.38 21.23 -19.46
N ILE A 149 1.54 20.87 -18.90
CA ILE A 149 2.86 21.22 -19.39
C ILE A 149 3.45 19.93 -19.98
N LEU A 150 3.39 19.80 -21.30
CA LEU A 150 4.32 18.93 -22.04
C LEU A 150 5.72 19.51 -21.83
N SER A 151 6.41 19.06 -20.78
CA SER A 151 7.83 19.33 -20.62
C SER A 151 8.59 18.40 -21.55
N LEU A 152 9.05 18.94 -22.67
CA LEU A 152 10.15 18.35 -23.43
C LEU A 152 11.38 18.34 -22.52
N LYS A 153 11.66 17.20 -21.88
CA LYS A 153 12.95 16.95 -21.23
C LYS A 153 13.96 16.65 -22.33
N ILE A 154 14.60 17.71 -22.84
CA ILE A 154 15.85 17.54 -23.56
C ILE A 154 16.99 17.58 -22.53
N ASP A 155 17.66 16.43 -22.45
CA ASP A 155 19.04 16.13 -22.07
C ASP A 155 19.62 16.77 -20.79
N ARG A 156 19.54 16.01 -19.69
CA ARG A 156 20.51 16.15 -18.60
C ARG A 156 21.67 15.17 -18.85
N PRO A 157 22.94 15.58 -18.69
CA PRO A 157 24.07 14.69 -18.90
C PRO A 157 24.01 13.50 -17.92
N LEU A 158 24.28 12.30 -18.44
CA LEU A 158 24.28 11.00 -17.73
C LEU A 158 25.09 11.00 -16.42
N VAL A 159 25.99 11.97 -16.23
CA VAL A 159 26.88 12.09 -15.08
C VAL A 159 26.12 12.40 -13.77
N GLU A 160 25.08 13.24 -13.79
CA GLU A 160 24.26 13.49 -12.59
C GLU A 160 23.39 12.28 -12.20
N PHE A 161 22.97 11.50 -13.20
CA PHE A 161 22.22 10.25 -12.98
C PHE A 161 23.10 9.21 -12.29
N LEU A 162 24.37 9.11 -12.67
CA LEU A 162 25.32 8.19 -12.05
C LEU A 162 25.61 8.63 -10.60
N VAL A 163 25.84 9.92 -10.33
CA VAL A 163 26.07 10.41 -8.96
C VAL A 163 24.86 10.12 -8.08
N GLY A 164 23.64 10.35 -8.58
CA GLY A 164 22.40 10.01 -7.89
C GLY A 164 22.25 8.51 -7.65
N ILE A 165 22.57 7.66 -8.63
CA ILE A 165 22.56 6.20 -8.49
C ILE A 165 23.58 5.75 -7.43
N PHE A 166 24.80 6.28 -7.43
CA PHE A 166 25.82 5.95 -6.42
C PHE A 166 25.41 6.37 -5.01
N GLN A 167 24.78 7.55 -4.86
CA GLN A 167 24.24 7.99 -3.57
C GLN A 167 23.06 7.14 -3.11
N ILE A 168 22.16 6.76 -4.03
CA ILE A 168 21.04 5.87 -3.73
C ILE A 168 21.58 4.51 -3.29
N ILE A 169 22.49 3.89 -4.05
CA ILE A 169 23.10 2.60 -3.70
C ILE A 169 23.81 2.69 -2.34
N SER A 170 24.54 3.78 -2.07
CA SER A 170 25.20 4.00 -0.78
C SER A 170 24.20 4.09 0.38
N LEU A 171 23.11 4.84 0.23
CA LEU A 171 22.04 4.96 1.22
C LEU A 171 21.28 3.65 1.42
N SER A 172 21.03 2.89 0.34
CA SER A 172 20.43 1.55 0.40
C SER A 172 21.31 0.58 1.17
N ILE A 173 22.63 0.59 0.93
CA ILE A 173 23.59 -0.27 1.64
C ILE A 173 23.64 0.09 3.14
N LEU A 174 23.72 1.38 3.47
CA LEU A 174 23.70 1.85 4.86
C LEU A 174 22.39 1.48 5.57
N PHE A 175 21.26 1.52 4.86
CA PHE A 175 19.96 1.10 5.39
C PHE A 175 19.89 -0.41 5.63
N ILE A 176 20.36 -1.21 4.66
CA ILE A 176 20.46 -2.68 4.80
C ILE A 176 21.37 -3.05 5.98
N GLN A 177 22.53 -2.39 6.12
CA GLN A 177 23.44 -2.60 7.25
C GLN A 177 22.76 -2.28 8.58
N ARG A 178 22.09 -1.13 8.68
CA ARG A 178 21.37 -0.73 9.90
C ARG A 178 20.23 -1.71 10.24
N PHE A 179 19.53 -2.22 9.23
CA PHE A 179 18.46 -3.21 9.39
C PHE A 179 19.00 -4.57 9.87
N ILE A 180 20.10 -5.06 9.29
CA ILE A 180 20.78 -6.29 9.73
C ILE A 180 21.26 -6.16 11.18
N ILE A 181 21.86 -5.02 11.53
CA ILE A 181 22.35 -4.75 12.90
C ILE A 181 21.18 -4.72 13.90
N ILE A 182 20.07 -4.06 13.59
CA ILE A 182 18.88 -4.03 14.47
C ILE A 182 18.30 -5.43 14.64
N LYS A 183 18.17 -6.22 13.57
CA LYS A 183 17.66 -7.59 13.63
C LYS A 183 18.58 -8.50 14.47
N TYR A 184 19.89 -8.34 14.30
CA TYR A 184 20.89 -9.06 15.11
C TYR A 184 20.78 -8.70 16.59
N LEU A 185 20.70 -7.40 16.94
CA LEU A 185 20.55 -6.93 18.32
C LEU A 185 19.25 -7.44 18.96
N MET A 186 18.14 -7.42 18.22
CA MET A 186 16.86 -7.96 18.69
C MET A 186 16.93 -9.47 18.94
N LEU A 187 17.67 -10.23 18.11
CA LEU A 187 17.90 -11.66 18.32
C LEU A 187 18.75 -11.91 19.58
N GLN A 188 19.78 -11.10 19.82
CA GLN A 188 20.61 -11.19 21.03
C GLN A 188 19.81 -10.87 22.29
N LEU A 189 18.96 -9.85 22.26
CA LEU A 189 18.07 -9.50 23.37
C LEU A 189 17.07 -10.63 23.66
N ARG A 190 16.52 -11.26 22.61
CA ARG A 190 15.62 -12.42 22.74
C ARG A 190 16.33 -13.61 23.40
N ARG A 191 17.52 -13.98 22.93
CA ARG A 191 18.34 -15.04 23.54
C ARG A 191 18.69 -14.75 25.00
N LYS A 192 19.01 -13.49 25.32
CA LYS A 192 19.32 -13.07 26.71
C LYS A 192 18.09 -13.16 27.62
N LYS A 193 16.89 -12.84 27.10
CA LYS A 193 15.62 -13.00 27.82
C LYS A 193 15.27 -14.48 28.04
N GLU A 194 15.51 -15.32 27.04
CA GLU A 194 15.28 -16.77 27.10
C GLU A 194 16.23 -17.46 28.09
N MET A 195 17.52 -17.09 28.09
CA MET A 195 18.50 -17.55 29.10
C MET A 195 18.13 -17.12 30.52
N ARG A 196 17.65 -15.87 30.71
CA ARG A 196 17.15 -15.40 32.02
C ARG A 196 15.91 -16.17 32.47
N ASN A 197 14.97 -16.44 31.57
CA ASN A 197 13.76 -17.21 31.87
C ASN A 197 14.09 -18.67 32.23
N ASN A 198 15.01 -19.30 31.51
CA ASN A 198 15.45 -20.67 31.80
C ASN A 198 16.17 -20.74 33.15
N LEU A 199 17.08 -19.80 33.44
CA LEU A 199 17.77 -19.73 34.72
C LEU A 199 16.80 -19.51 35.90
N PHE A 200 15.77 -18.68 35.71
CA PHE A 200 14.71 -18.48 36.69
C PHE A 200 13.92 -19.78 36.94
N LEU A 201 13.58 -20.52 35.89
CA LEU A 201 12.88 -21.81 36.00
C LEU A 201 13.68 -22.82 36.83
N TYR A 202 14.98 -22.97 36.55
CA TYR A 202 15.88 -23.87 37.29
C TYR A 202 15.98 -23.54 38.79
N LEU A 203 15.98 -22.25 39.15
CA LEU A 203 16.02 -21.82 40.55
C LEU A 203 14.70 -22.05 41.29
N THR A 204 13.57 -22.07 40.58
CA THR A 204 12.25 -22.30 41.16
C THR A 204 11.86 -23.78 41.28
N THR A 205 12.40 -24.66 40.43
CA THR A 205 12.11 -26.11 40.45
C THR A 205 13.15 -26.94 41.19
N GLY A 206 14.30 -26.36 41.56
CA GLY A 206 15.39 -27.02 42.30
C GLY A 206 15.27 -27.00 43.84
N PHE A 207 14.15 -26.51 44.39
CA PHE A 207 13.83 -26.55 45.82
C PHE A 207 12.54 -27.35 46.04
N MET A 208 12.57 -28.65 45.73
CA MET A 208 11.57 -29.61 46.21
C MET A 208 12.20 -30.98 46.37
#